data_AF-A0A7C4K9C5-F1
#
_entry.id   AF-A0A7C4K9C5-F1
#
_cell.length_a   1.000
_cell.length_b   1.000
_cell.length_c   1.000
_cell.angle_alpha   90.00
_cell.angle_beta   90.00
_cell.angle_gamma   90.00
#
_symmetry.space_group_name_H-M   'P 1'
#
loop_
_entity.id
_entity.type
_entity.pdbx_description
1 polymer ?
#
loop_
_entity_poly.entity_id
_entity_poly.type
_entity_poly.pdbx_seq_one_letter_code
_entity_poly.pdbx_strand_id
1 'polypeptide(L)'
;MELPPDLKTEYINLVRIAHSISELVFDFAQILPGATAIQVKSRIVMSPLGAKLLYRALEENLAKYEAAYGEIHIPRETTLADQLFRPPTPPEKTS
;
A
#
# COMPACT_ATOMS: atom_id res chain seq x y z
N MET A 1 -7.29 15.78 -18.17
CA MET A 1 -6.24 16.44 -17.37
C MET A 1 -4.99 16.47 -18.20
N GLU A 2 -4.28 17.60 -18.22
CA GLU A 2 -2.97 17.71 -18.85
C GLU A 2 -1.90 17.49 -17.78
N LEU A 3 -0.88 16.69 -18.10
CA LEU A 3 0.25 16.43 -17.21
C LEU A 3 1.43 17.32 -17.63
N PRO A 4 2.09 18.03 -16.70
CA PRO A 4 3.31 18.75 -17.02
C PRO A 4 4.37 17.82 -17.63
N PRO A 5 5.10 18.24 -18.67
CA PRO A 5 6.07 17.38 -19.38
C PRO A 5 7.27 16.98 -18.51
N ASP A 6 7.55 17.75 -17.45
CA ASP A 6 8.63 17.54 -16.49
C ASP A 6 8.14 16.91 -15.18
N LEU A 7 6.87 16.47 -15.11
CA LEU A 7 6.35 15.81 -13.93
C LEU A 7 7.08 14.49 -13.70
N LYS A 8 7.80 14.41 -12.58
CA LYS A 8 8.53 13.22 -12.18
C LYS A 8 7.55 12.14 -11.67
N THR A 9 7.52 11.01 -12.36
CA THR A 9 6.85 9.79 -11.87
C THR A 9 7.72 9.10 -10.82
N GLU A 10 7.14 8.82 -9.65
CA GLU A 10 7.81 8.13 -8.55
C GLU A 10 7.15 6.78 -8.31
N TYR A 11 7.96 5.72 -8.20
CA TYR A 11 7.49 4.44 -7.69
C TYR A 11 7.45 4.48 -6.16
N ILE A 12 6.30 4.14 -5.59
CA ILE A 12 6.05 4.17 -4.15
C ILE A 12 5.56 2.80 -3.68
N ASN A 13 6.23 2.26 -2.66
CA ASN A 13 5.84 1.02 -1.98
C ASN A 13 5.59 1.21 -0.48
N LEU A 14 5.73 2.44 0.04
CA LEU A 14 5.42 2.79 1.41
C LEU A 14 4.70 4.14 1.44
N VAL A 15 3.62 4.22 2.22
CA VAL A 15 2.99 5.49 2.57
C VAL A 15 2.86 5.56 4.09
N ARG A 16 3.47 6.58 4.70
CA ARG A 16 3.26 6.89 6.12
C ARG A 16 2.21 7.98 6.24
N ILE A 17 1.16 7.71 7.01
CA ILE A 17 0.08 8.66 7.25
C ILE A 17 0.15 9.15 8.68
N ALA A 18 0.24 10.46 8.86
CA ALA A 18 0.12 11.15 10.14
C ALA A 18 -1.06 12.14 10.09
N HIS A 19 -1.61 12.51 11.23
CA HIS A 19 -2.73 13.43 11.27
C HIS A 19 -2.73 14.32 12.51
N SER A 20 -3.35 15.48 12.35
CA SER A 20 -3.83 16.36 13.42
C SER A 20 -5.33 16.59 13.23
N ILE A 21 -5.93 17.47 14.05
CA ILE A 21 -7.33 17.88 13.86
C ILE A 21 -7.51 18.63 12.53
N SER A 22 -6.50 19.38 12.10
CA SER A 22 -6.61 20.28 10.95
C SER A 22 -6.15 19.64 9.63
N GLU A 23 -5.27 18.65 9.68
CA GLU A 23 -4.56 18.15 8.50
C GLU A 23 -4.22 16.67 8.59
N LEU A 24 -4.17 16.01 7.42
CA LEU A 24 -3.52 14.72 7.22
C LEU A 24 -2.28 14.92 6.36
N VAL A 25 -1.20 14.25 6.75
CA VAL A 25 0.09 14.26 6.07
C VAL A 25 0.38 12.87 5.55
N PHE A 26 0.62 12.77 4.24
CA PHE A 26 0.98 11.56 3.53
C PHE A 26 2.43 11.66 3.06
N ASP A 27 3.31 10.87 3.67
CA ASP A 27 4.70 10.72 3.23
C ASP A 27 4.81 9.50 2.34
N PHE A 28 4.94 9.72 1.04
CA PHE A 28 5.16 8.67 0.03
C PHE A 28 6.65 8.40 -0.06
N ALA A 29 7.04 7.16 0.22
CA ALA A 29 8.42 6.76 0.33
C ALA A 29 8.73 5.46 -0.40
N GLN A 30 10.01 5.26 -0.65
CA GLN A 30 10.52 4.04 -1.25
C GLN A 30 11.43 3.32 -0.26
N ILE A 31 11.17 2.03 -0.05
CA ILE A 31 12.09 1.11 0.62
C ILE A 31 12.64 0.16 -0.45
N LEU A 32 13.95 0.21 -0.65
CA LEU A 32 14.67 -0.71 -1.53
C LEU A 32 15.37 -1.81 -0.71
N PRO A 33 15.47 -3.05 -1.21
CA PRO A 33 16.29 -4.08 -0.59
C PRO A 33 17.73 -3.59 -0.40
N GLY A 34 18.27 -3.69 0.82
CA GLY A 34 19.62 -3.22 1.16
C GLY A 34 19.74 -1.71 1.44
N ALA A 35 18.64 -0.95 1.38
CA ALA A 35 18.67 0.45 1.78
C ALA A 35 18.83 0.58 3.31
N THR A 36 19.75 1.46 3.73
CA THR A 36 19.99 1.76 5.15
C THR A 36 19.04 2.82 5.70
N ALA A 37 18.30 3.50 4.83
CA ALA A 37 17.35 4.55 5.21
C ALA A 37 16.15 4.59 4.25
N ILE A 38 15.01 5.00 4.80
CA ILE A 38 13.78 5.28 4.03
C ILE A 38 13.91 6.67 3.41
N GLN A 39 13.71 6.78 2.10
CA GLN A 39 13.69 8.07 1.41
C GLN A 39 12.24 8.47 1.08
N VAL A 40 11.79 9.60 1.63
CA VAL A 40 10.53 10.24 1.23
C VAL A 40 10.73 10.87 -0.15
N LYS A 41 9.86 10.52 -1.09
CA LYS A 41 9.87 11.04 -2.46
C LYS A 41 8.91 12.20 -2.65
N SER A 42 7.76 12.14 -1.96
CA SER A 42 6.74 13.18 -1.99
C SER A 42 6.02 13.26 -0.65
N ARG A 43 5.65 14.49 -0.26
CA ARG A 43 4.79 14.77 0.89
C ARG A 43 3.57 15.52 0.41
N ILE A 44 2.40 14.97 0.72
CA ILE A 44 1.11 15.60 0.44
C ILE A 44 0.43 15.93 1.76
N VAL A 45 -0.12 17.14 1.88
CA VAL A 45 -0.91 17.59 3.02
C VAL A 45 -2.33 17.87 2.55
N MET A 46 -3.31 17.34 3.26
CA MET A 46 -4.73 17.51 2.93
C MET A 46 -5.55 17.86 4.16
N SER A 47 -6.66 18.57 3.96
CA SER A 47 -7.69 18.67 5.00
C SER A 47 -8.34 17.31 5.25
N PRO A 48 -8.92 17.07 6.43
CA PRO A 48 -9.68 15.85 6.73
C PRO A 48 -10.76 15.52 5.71
N LEU A 49 -11.49 16.54 5.23
CA LEU A 49 -12.51 16.37 4.19
C LEU A 49 -11.88 15.89 2.87
N GLY A 50 -10.79 16.53 2.43
CA GLY A 50 -10.10 16.15 1.20
C GLY A 50 -9.57 14.72 1.25
N ALA A 51 -8.97 14.32 2.37
CA ALA A 51 -8.50 12.94 2.57
C ALA A 51 -9.66 11.93 2.57
N LYS A 52 -10.81 12.27 3.14
CA LYS A 52 -11.98 11.38 3.13
C LYS A 52 -12.56 11.20 1.73
N LEU A 53 -12.57 12.26 0.91
CA LEU A 53 -12.98 12.18 -0.49
C LEU A 53 -11.99 11.36 -1.31
N LEU A 54 -10.68 11.54 -1.10
CA LEU A 54 -9.64 10.72 -1.72
C LEU A 54 -9.84 9.22 -1.40
N TYR A 55 -10.07 8.89 -0.13
CA TYR A 55 -10.31 7.51 0.30
C TYR A 55 -11.49 6.87 -0.43
N ARG A 56 -12.63 7.57 -0.52
CA ARG A 56 -13.81 7.04 -1.23
C ARG A 56 -13.54 6.82 -2.71
N ALA A 57 -12.90 7.78 -3.36
CA ALA A 57 -12.53 7.64 -4.76
C ALA A 57 -11.56 6.47 -4.97
N LEU A 58 -10.59 6.28 -4.06
CA LEU A 58 -9.63 5.18 -4.13
C LEU A 58 -10.32 3.83 -3.93
N GLU A 59 -11.21 3.71 -2.94
CA GLU A 59 -12.02 2.52 -2.66
C GLU A 59 -12.83 2.10 -3.90
N GLU A 60 -13.54 3.04 -4.52
CA GLU A 60 -14.32 2.76 -5.74
C GLU A 60 -13.43 2.31 -6.91
N ASN A 61 -12.25 2.89 -7.08
CA ASN A 61 -11.33 2.53 -8.16
C ASN A 61 -10.68 1.16 -7.91
N LEU A 62 -10.32 0.84 -6.67
CA LEU A 62 -9.79 -0.48 -6.30
C LEU A 62 -10.85 -1.56 -6.52
N ALA A 63 -12.10 -1.33 -6.11
CA ALA A 63 -13.19 -2.28 -6.34
C ALA A 63 -13.40 -2.58 -7.83
N LYS A 64 -13.32 -1.55 -8.69
CA LYS A 64 -13.38 -1.73 -10.15
C LYS A 64 -12.19 -2.49 -10.70
N TYR A 65 -10.99 -2.22 -10.17
CA TYR A 65 -9.78 -2.95 -10.54
C TYR A 65 -9.91 -4.43 -10.17
N GLU A 66 -10.31 -4.74 -8.94
CA GLU A 66 -10.45 -6.13 -8.49
C GLU A 66 -11.53 -6.90 -9.24
N ALA A 67 -12.65 -6.23 -9.59
CA ALA A 67 -13.68 -6.83 -10.43
C ALA A 67 -13.16 -7.22 -11.84
N ALA A 68 -12.14 -6.51 -12.35
CA ALA A 68 -11.57 -6.76 -13.67
C ALA A 68 -10.36 -7.71 -13.65
N TYR A 69 -9.54 -7.69 -12.58
CA TYR A 69 -8.23 -8.35 -12.54
C TYR A 69 -8.09 -9.38 -11.40
N GLY A 70 -9.09 -9.51 -10.53
CA GLY A 70 -9.06 -10.37 -9.35
C GLY A 70 -8.71 -9.63 -8.07
N GLU A 71 -8.98 -10.28 -6.93
CA GLU A 71 -8.78 -9.73 -5.59
C GLU A 71 -7.29 -9.42 -5.30
N ILE A 72 -7.05 -8.27 -4.68
CA ILE A 72 -5.73 -7.89 -4.18
C ILE A 72 -5.54 -8.58 -2.83
N HIS A 73 -4.74 -9.65 -2.83
CA HIS A 73 -4.41 -10.34 -1.59
C HIS A 73 -3.44 -9.52 -0.73
N ILE A 74 -3.95 -8.99 0.36
CA ILE A 74 -3.12 -8.38 1.40
C ILE A 74 -2.45 -9.51 2.19
N PRO A 75 -1.11 -9.56 2.28
CA PRO A 75 -0.44 -10.53 3.13
C PRO A 75 -0.97 -10.39 4.57
N ARG A 76 -1.60 -11.44 5.09
CA ARG A 76 -1.96 -11.50 6.51
C ARG A 76 -0.66 -11.52 7.31
N GLU A 77 -0.60 -10.75 8.39
CA GLU A 77 0.38 -11.00 9.44
C GLU A 77 0.21 -12.45 9.89
N THR A 78 1.24 -13.27 9.70
CA THR A 78 1.26 -14.64 10.18
C THR A 78 1.01 -14.61 11.69
N THR A 79 -0.14 -15.08 12.14
CA THR A 79 -0.42 -15.11 13.58
C THR A 79 0.47 -16.18 14.22
N LEU A 80 0.73 -16.07 15.52
CA LEU A 80 1.45 -17.11 16.25
C LEU A 80 0.74 -18.48 16.12
N ALA A 81 -0.60 -18.48 16.03
CA ALA A 81 -1.39 -19.67 15.78
C ALA A 81 -1.07 -20.31 14.41
N ASP A 82 -0.90 -19.51 13.35
CA ASP A 82 -0.57 -20.02 12.01
C ASP A 82 0.81 -20.72 11.95
N GLN A 83 1.74 -20.35 12.85
CA GLN A 83 3.05 -20.99 12.96
C GLN A 83 3.00 -22.28 13.78
N LEU A 84 2.19 -22.30 14.84
CA LEU A 84 2.08 -23.46 15.75
C LEU A 84 1.27 -24.62 15.15
N PHE A 85 0.26 -24.32 14.34
CA PHE A 85 -0.69 -25.31 13.83
C PHE A 85 -0.50 -25.64 12.35
N ARG A 86 0.67 -25.40 11.75
CA ARG A 86 0.93 -25.75 10.35
C ARG A 86 0.78 -27.28 10.18
N PRO A 87 -0.18 -27.77 9.35
CA PRO A 87 -0.29 -29.19 9.09
C PRO A 87 1.00 -29.69 8.42
N PRO A 88 1.55 -30.85 8.79
CA PRO A 88 2.72 -31.40 8.11
C PRO A 88 2.39 -31.61 6.63
N THR A 89 3.25 -31.09 5.75
CA THR A 89 3.13 -31.29 4.31
C THR A 89 3.13 -32.80 4.02
N PRO A 90 2.17 -33.33 3.26
CA PRO A 90 2.22 -34.72 2.83
C PRO A 90 3.52 -34.98 2.08
N PRO A 91 4.21 -36.12 2.30
CA PRO A 91 5.43 -36.43 1.58
C PRO A 91 5.15 -36.44 0.08
N GLU A 92 5.98 -35.71 -0.65
CA GLU A 92 5.95 -35.63 -2.12
C GLU A 92 6.09 -37.05 -2.68
N LYS A 93 5.08 -37.50 -3.43
CA LYS A 93 5.14 -38.80 -4.11
C LYS A 93 6.18 -38.70 -5.22
N THR A 94 7.38 -39.17 -4.93
CA THR A 94 8.39 -39.49 -5.94
C THR A 94 7.77 -40.52 -6.89
N SER A 95 7.41 -40.09 -8.10
CA SER A 95 7.15 -40.96 -9.25
C SER A 95 8.44 -41.18 -10.02
#